data_AF-A0A9D2S3V5-F1
#
_entry.id   AF-A0A9D2S3V5-F1
#
_cell.length_a   1.000
_cell.length_b   1.000
_cell.length_c   1.000
_cell.angle_alpha   90.00
_cell.angle_beta   90.00
_cell.angle_gamma   90.00
#
_symmetry.space_group_name_H-M   'P 1'
#
loop_
_entity.id
_entity.type
_entity.pdbx_description
1 polymer ?
#
loop_
_entity_poly.entity_id
_entity_poly.type
_entity_poly.pdbx_seq_one_letter_code
_entity_poly.pdbx_strand_id
1 'polypeptide(L)'
;ICDVAEIYGIECMIGCMLESRLSVAAAAHLAAGRGIITRADLDGPSLCALDPFTGGPVFEEAQIAMSADAGIGVANIPCSSWQ
;
A
#
# COMPACT_ATOMS: atom_id res chain seq x y z
N ILE A 1 11.18 -8.55 9.15
CA ILE A 1 10.28 -9.72 8.94
C ILE A 1 10.51 -10.32 7.57
N CYS A 2 10.28 -9.56 6.47
CA CYS A 2 10.50 -10.04 5.10
C CYS A 2 11.88 -10.70 4.90
N ASP A 3 12.97 -10.06 5.34
CA ASP A 3 14.33 -10.61 5.16
C ASP A 3 14.51 -11.96 5.86
N VAL A 4 13.99 -12.09 7.08
CA VAL A 4 14.09 -13.34 7.85
C VAL A 4 13.23 -14.43 7.19
N ALA A 5 12.02 -14.09 6.77
CA ALA A 5 11.13 -15.02 6.09
C ALA A 5 11.74 -15.50 4.76
N GLU A 6 12.39 -14.61 4.02
CA GLU A 6 13.09 -14.91 2.77
C GLU A 6 14.29 -15.84 3.00
N ILE A 7 15.09 -15.62 4.05
CA ILE A 7 16.19 -16.52 4.46
C ILE A 7 15.69 -17.95 4.72
N TYR A 8 14.50 -18.09 5.32
CA TYR A 8 13.92 -19.40 5.66
C TYR A 8 12.93 -19.94 4.61
N GLY A 9 12.74 -19.25 3.48
CA GLY A 9 11.82 -19.67 2.43
C GLY A 9 10.35 -19.70 2.85
N ILE A 10 9.95 -18.85 3.80
CA ILE A 10 8.58 -18.75 4.29
C ILE A 10 7.88 -17.58 3.60
N GLU A 11 6.85 -17.89 2.81
CA GLU A 11 6.05 -16.86 2.17
C GLU A 11 5.36 -15.95 3.18
N CYS A 12 5.27 -14.65 2.83
CA CYS A 12 4.61 -13.65 3.64
C CYS A 12 3.29 -13.20 3.01
N MET A 13 2.40 -12.74 3.88
CA MET A 13 1.21 -11.98 3.54
C MET A 13 1.34 -10.59 4.18
N ILE A 14 0.95 -9.56 3.45
CA ILE A 14 0.82 -8.20 4.00
C ILE A 14 -0.65 -7.84 4.14
N GLY A 15 -0.98 -7.17 5.24
CA GLY A 15 -2.33 -6.69 5.53
C GLY A 15 -2.34 -5.18 5.83
N CYS A 16 -3.53 -4.64 6.08
CA CYS A 16 -3.73 -3.32 6.69
C CYS A 16 -4.71 -3.40 7.86
N MET A 17 -4.70 -2.39 8.75
CA MET A 17 -5.84 -2.15 9.63
C MET A 17 -6.97 -1.46 8.84
N LEU A 18 -7.99 -0.93 9.54
CA LEU A 18 -8.95 0.01 8.96
C LEU A 18 -8.26 1.34 8.64
N GLU A 19 -7.51 1.33 7.55
CA GLU A 19 -6.61 2.40 7.13
C GLU A 19 -7.02 3.00 5.79
N SER A 20 -6.73 4.29 5.64
CA SER A 20 -6.98 5.03 4.40
C SER A 20 -5.96 4.68 3.29
N ARG A 21 -6.23 5.15 2.06
CA ARG A 21 -5.32 5.03 0.90
C ARG A 21 -3.88 5.41 1.25
N LEU A 22 -3.65 6.42 2.07
CA LEU A 22 -2.29 6.89 2.39
C LEU A 22 -1.41 5.78 2.99
N SER A 23 -1.92 5.04 3.98
CA SER A 23 -1.16 3.95 4.62
C SER A 23 -1.12 2.72 3.73
N VAL A 24 -2.25 2.38 3.11
CA VAL A 24 -2.36 1.19 2.26
C VAL A 24 -1.51 1.32 0.99
N ALA A 25 -1.30 2.52 0.45
CA ALA A 25 -0.35 2.77 -0.63
C ALA A 25 1.10 2.45 -0.24
N ALA A 26 1.50 2.75 1.00
CA ALA A 26 2.81 2.38 1.51
C ALA A 26 2.95 0.85 1.64
N ALA A 27 1.91 0.17 2.11
CA ALA A 27 1.88 -1.30 2.18
C ALA A 27 1.94 -1.93 0.77
N ALA A 28 1.21 -1.38 -0.20
CA ALA A 28 1.24 -1.82 -1.61
C ALA A 28 2.63 -1.66 -2.23
N HIS A 29 3.34 -0.56 -1.95
CA HIS A 29 4.74 -0.40 -2.36
C HIS A 29 5.65 -1.49 -1.77
N LEU A 30 5.50 -1.82 -0.49
CA LEU A 30 6.29 -2.89 0.14
C LEU A 30 5.96 -4.26 -0.47
N ALA A 31 4.67 -4.53 -0.72
CA ALA A 31 4.20 -5.75 -1.36
C ALA A 31 4.81 -5.93 -2.76
N ALA A 32 4.72 -4.89 -3.60
CA ALA A 32 5.27 -4.91 -4.96
C ALA A 32 6.80 -4.98 -4.98
N GLY A 33 7.47 -4.40 -3.97
CA GLY A 33 8.93 -4.36 -3.88
C GLY A 33 9.59 -5.61 -3.28
N ARG A 34 8.82 -6.51 -2.66
CA ARG A 34 9.36 -7.70 -1.96
C ARG A 34 8.71 -8.97 -2.49
N GLY A 35 9.46 -9.73 -3.29
CA GLY A 35 8.99 -11.00 -3.88
C GLY A 35 8.60 -12.08 -2.86
N ILE A 36 9.06 -11.99 -1.61
CA ILE A 36 8.63 -12.91 -0.53
C ILE A 36 7.18 -12.69 -0.08
N ILE A 37 6.60 -11.53 -0.39
CA ILE A 37 5.18 -11.24 -0.15
C ILE A 37 4.38 -11.76 -1.34
N THR A 38 3.65 -12.86 -1.13
CA THR A 38 2.89 -13.54 -2.20
C THR A 38 1.39 -13.36 -2.08
N ARG A 39 0.92 -12.74 -0.98
CA ARG A 39 -0.49 -12.46 -0.69
C ARG A 39 -0.64 -11.06 -0.10
N ALA A 40 -1.74 -10.41 -0.42
CA ALA A 40 -2.06 -9.06 0.04
C ALA A 40 -3.53 -8.97 0.47
N ASP A 41 -3.77 -8.39 1.63
CA ASP A 41 -5.08 -8.01 2.16
C ASP A 41 -5.07 -6.49 2.40
N LEU A 42 -5.37 -5.75 1.34
CA LEU A 42 -5.20 -4.30 1.26
C LEU A 42 -6.52 -3.62 0.87
N ASP A 43 -7.63 -4.09 1.44
CA ASP A 43 -9.00 -3.64 1.13
C ASP A 43 -9.49 -2.47 2.00
N GLY A 44 -8.71 -2.05 3.00
CA GLY A 44 -9.03 -0.95 3.92
C GLY A 44 -9.57 0.33 3.24
N PRO A 45 -8.97 0.83 2.14
CA PRO A 45 -9.47 2.00 1.44
C PRO A 45 -10.88 1.81 0.86
N SER A 46 -11.21 0.60 0.41
CA SER A 46 -12.52 0.26 -0.16
C SER A 46 -13.63 0.28 0.89
N LEU A 47 -13.28 0.17 2.17
CA LEU A 47 -14.22 0.25 3.29
C LEU A 47 -14.47 1.71 3.76
N CYS A 48 -13.71 2.67 3.24
CA CYS A 48 -13.85 4.07 3.60
C CYS A 48 -15.00 4.72 2.82
N ALA A 49 -15.90 5.45 3.52
CA ALA A 49 -16.99 6.19 2.88
C ALA A 49 -16.49 7.37 2.02
N LEU A 50 -15.29 7.87 2.31
CA LEU A 50 -14.65 8.97 1.60
C LEU A 50 -13.15 8.68 1.50
N ASP A 51 -12.59 8.94 0.33
CA ASP A 51 -11.15 9.00 0.12
C ASP A 51 -10.73 10.46 -0.18
N PRO A 52 -10.11 11.17 0.78
CA PRO A 52 -9.74 12.56 0.61
C PRO A 52 -8.44 12.75 -0.19
N PHE A 53 -7.76 11.67 -0.56
CA PHE A 53 -6.45 11.72 -1.18
C PHE A 53 -6.51 11.61 -2.71
N THR A 54 -5.50 12.14 -3.37
CA THR A 54 -5.29 11.99 -4.83
C THR A 54 -3.97 11.30 -5.12
N GLY A 55 -3.79 10.77 -6.33
CA GLY A 55 -2.59 10.01 -6.68
C GLY A 55 -2.51 8.68 -5.93
N GLY A 56 -1.30 8.13 -5.89
CA GLY A 56 -0.98 6.81 -5.34
C GLY A 56 -1.36 5.66 -6.27
N PRO A 57 -1.24 4.42 -5.79
CA PRO A 57 -1.69 3.24 -6.51
C PRO A 57 -3.18 3.30 -6.86
N VAL A 58 -3.54 2.75 -8.01
CA VAL A 58 -4.94 2.61 -8.44
C VAL A 58 -5.49 1.29 -7.90
N PHE A 59 -6.55 1.37 -7.11
CA PHE A 59 -7.28 0.22 -6.57
C PHE A 59 -8.48 -0.07 -7.49
N GLU A 60 -8.38 -1.12 -8.30
CA GLU A 60 -9.42 -1.59 -9.21
C GLU A 60 -9.88 -2.98 -8.74
N GLU A 61 -10.89 -3.00 -7.86
CA GLU A 61 -11.39 -4.22 -7.23
C GLU A 61 -10.25 -5.01 -6.55
N ALA A 62 -9.94 -6.21 -7.05
CA ALA A 62 -8.86 -7.04 -6.52
C ALA A 62 -7.46 -6.68 -7.08
N GLN A 63 -7.37 -5.74 -8.01
CA GLN A 63 -6.10 -5.33 -8.62
C GLN A 63 -5.61 -4.01 -8.01
N ILE A 64 -4.33 -3.97 -7.67
CA ILE A 64 -3.64 -2.76 -7.21
C ILE A 64 -2.53 -2.46 -8.20
N ALA A 65 -2.67 -1.38 -8.96
CA ALA A 65 -1.68 -0.94 -9.94
C ALA A 65 -0.84 0.20 -9.37
N MET A 66 0.47 -0.01 -9.24
CA MET A 66 1.39 1.03 -8.76
C MET A 66 1.50 2.18 -9.78
N SER A 67 1.52 3.43 -9.29
CA SER A 67 1.78 4.59 -10.14
C SER A 67 3.28 4.87 -10.26
N ALA A 68 3.66 5.70 -11.23
CA ALA A 68 5.04 6.15 -11.44
C ALA A 68 5.40 7.43 -10.66
N ASP A 69 4.49 7.89 -9.78
CA ASP A 69 4.69 9.10 -9.00
C ASP A 69 5.81 8.90 -7.96
N ALA A 70 6.48 9.99 -7.57
CA ALA A 70 7.57 9.92 -6.62
C ALA A 70 7.09 9.56 -5.20
N GLY A 71 7.91 8.80 -4.46
CA GLY A 71 7.61 8.37 -3.10
C GLY A 71 6.49 7.34 -3.05
N ILE A 72 5.51 7.55 -2.14
CA ILE A 72 4.30 6.71 -2.03
C ILE A 72 3.24 7.12 -3.11
N GLY A 73 3.49 8.22 -3.83
CA GLY A 73 2.63 8.72 -4.91
C GLY A 73 1.35 9.42 -4.46
N VAL A 74 1.01 9.39 -3.16
CA VAL A 74 -0.18 10.06 -2.61
C VAL A 74 0.07 11.56 -2.44
N ALA A 75 -0.87 12.37 -2.94
CA ALA A 75 -0.86 13.82 -2.92
C ALA A 75 -2.07 14.38 -2.14
N ASN A 76 -2.13 15.73 -2.00
CA ASN A 76 -3.15 16.46 -1.23
C ASN A 76 -3.21 16.06 0.26
N ILE A 77 -2.05 15.75 0.85
CA ILE A 77 -1.96 15.49 2.28
C ILE A 77 -2.30 16.79 3.03
N PRO A 78 -3.26 16.79 3.97
CA PRO A 78 -3.68 17.99 4.71
C PRO A 78 -2.66 18.35 5.81
N CYS A 79 -1.40 18.53 5.42
CA CYS A 79 -0.30 18.91 6.30
C CYS A 79 0.49 20.05 5.66
N SER A 80 0.52 21.21 6.32
CA SER A 80 1.18 22.42 5.82
C SER A 80 2.71 22.35 5.83
N SER A 81 3.31 21.34 6.47
CA SER A 81 4.76 21.23 6.68
C SER A 81 5.44 20.09 5.90
N TRP A 82 4.70 19.41 5.03
CA TRP A 82 5.24 18.36 4.15
C TRP A 82 5.22 18.89 2.71
N GLN A 83 6.26 19.65 2.35
CA GLN A 83 6.57 20.08 0.98
C GLN A 83 7.98 19.64 0.63
#